data_AF-A0A838KZJ4-F1
#
_entry.id   AF-A0A838KZJ4-F1
#
_cell.length_a   1.000
_cell.length_b   1.000
_cell.length_c   1.000
_cell.angle_alpha   90.00
_cell.angle_beta   90.00
_cell.angle_gamma   90.00
#
_symmetry.space_group_name_H-M   'P 1'
#
loop_
_entity.id
_entity.type
_entity.pdbx_description
1 polymer ?
#
loop_
_entity_poly.entity_id
_entity_poly.type
_entity_poly.pdbx_seq_one_letter_code
_entity_poly.pdbx_strand_id
1 'polypeptide(L)' 'MDAPQNEFYIEHQTETLILFKIISRRSWDELQGWHRALPGSRVEHIKHGIYVLTVEPGGANSVAP' A
#
# COMPACT_ATOMS: atom_id res chain seq x y z
N MET A 1 3.19 -45.26 3.48
CA MET A 1 2.66 -44.32 2.48
C MET A 1 2.55 -42.99 3.19
N ASP A 2 3.57 -42.16 3.05
CA ASP A 2 3.57 -40.81 3.61
C ASP A 2 2.78 -39.91 2.66
N ALA A 3 1.66 -39.37 3.15
CA ALA A 3 0.89 -38.38 2.40
C ALA A 3 1.74 -37.10 2.26
N PRO A 4 1.80 -36.47 1.08
CA PRO A 4 2.53 -35.22 0.92
C PRO A 4 1.92 -34.18 1.86
N GLN A 5 2.79 -33.57 2.66
CA GLN A 5 2.46 -32.43 3.50
C GLN A 5 1.91 -31.34 2.58
N ASN A 6 0.66 -30.92 2.79
CA ASN A 6 0.11 -29.73 2.15
C ASN A 6 1.04 -28.56 2.49
N GLU A 7 1.85 -28.16 1.53
CA GLU A 7 2.60 -26.91 1.57
C GLU A 7 1.55 -25.80 1.66
N PHE A 8 1.38 -25.26 2.86
CA PHE A 8 0.73 -23.96 3.03
C PHE A 8 1.62 -22.95 2.31
N TYR A 9 1.31 -22.66 1.05
CA TYR A 9 1.80 -21.46 0.40
C TYR A 9 1.28 -20.28 1.22
N ILE A 10 2.13 -19.76 2.10
CA ILE A 10 1.92 -18.43 2.67
C ILE A 10 2.14 -17.49 1.49
N GLU A 11 1.05 -17.14 0.81
CA GLU A 11 1.06 -16.10 -0.20
C GLU A 11 1.50 -14.82 0.52
N HIS A 12 2.78 -14.45 0.37
CA HIS A 12 3.31 -13.20 0.89
C HIS A 12 2.66 -12.06 0.10
N GLN A 13 1.48 -11.66 0.54
CA GLN A 13 0.80 -10.45 0.09
C GLN A 13 1.73 -9.29 0.39
N THR A 14 2.50 -8.89 -0.62
CA THR A 14 3.52 -7.86 -0.48
C THR A 14 2.79 -6.52 -0.56
N GLU A 15 2.49 -5.95 0.59
CA GLU A 15 1.97 -4.59 0.68
C GLU A 15 3.08 -3.61 0.27
N THR A 16 2.74 -2.67 -0.62
CA THR A 16 3.67 -1.60 -0.96
C THR A 16 3.45 -0.44 0.00
N LEU A 17 4.53 0.00 0.64
CA LEU A 17 4.53 1.10 1.60
C LEU A 17 5.33 2.27 1.03
N ILE A 18 4.70 3.44 0.90
CA ILE A 18 5.35 4.66 0.42
C ILE A 18 5.30 5.71 1.52
N LEU A 19 6.46 6.19 1.94
CA LEU A 19 6.59 7.20 2.98
C LEU A 19 6.61 8.61 2.38
N PHE A 20 5.75 9.47 2.90
CA PHE A 20 5.68 10.88 2.56
C PHE A 20 6.05 11.74 3.75
N LYS A 21 6.98 12.68 3.56
CA LYS A 21 7.26 13.73 4.54
C LYS A 21 6.54 15.01 4.13
N ILE A 22 5.52 15.38 4.89
CA ILE A 22 4.68 16.54 4.65
C ILE A 22 5.28 17.75 5.36
N ILE A 23 6.06 18.53 4.61
CA ILE A 23 6.67 19.79 5.07
C ILE A 23 6.00 21.03 4.46
N SER A 24 5.09 20.83 3.50
CA SER A 24 4.44 21.90 2.76
C SER A 24 3.07 21.46 2.24
N ARG A 25 2.28 22.43 1.78
CA ARG A 25 1.01 22.14 1.08
C ARG A 25 1.23 21.31 -0.19
N ARG A 26 2.31 21.58 -0.94
CA ARG A 26 2.64 20.84 -2.16
C ARG A 26 2.88 19.35 -1.90
N SER A 27 3.65 19.02 -0.86
CA SER A 27 3.87 17.61 -0.47
C SER A 27 2.58 16.91 -0.02
N TRP A 28 1.64 17.66 0.56
CA TRP A 28 0.32 17.13 0.91
C TRP A 28 -0.51 16.84 -0.34
N ASP A 29 -0.55 17.77 -1.28
CA ASP A 29 -1.30 17.60 -2.53
C ASP A 29 -0.72 16.44 -3.36
N GLU A 30 0.60 16.21 -3.30
CA GLU A 30 1.26 15.06 -3.93
C GLU A 30 0.78 13.73 -3.32
N LEU A 31 0.80 13.58 -1.99
CA LEU A 31 0.26 12.40 -1.30
C LEU A 31 -1.20 12.14 -1.68
N GLN A 32 -2.02 13.19 -1.74
CA GLN A 32 -3.42 13.10 -2.16
C GLN A 32 -3.57 12.68 -3.62
N GLY A 33 -2.68 13.13 -4.50
CA GLY A 33 -2.61 12.69 -5.89
C GLY A 33 -2.36 11.19 -6.00
N TRP A 34 -1.37 10.68 -5.26
CA TRP A 34 -1.07 9.25 -5.22
C TRP A 34 -2.22 8.43 -4.65
N HIS A 35 -2.82 8.86 -3.54
CA HIS A 35 -3.94 8.16 -2.92
C HIS A 35 -5.15 8.03 -3.87
N ARG A 36 -5.44 9.07 -4.66
CA ARG A 36 -6.50 9.02 -5.69
C ARG A 36 -6.14 8.13 -6.87
N ALA A 37 -4.86 8.09 -7.26
CA ALA A 37 -4.39 7.29 -8.38
C ALA A 37 -4.29 5.80 -8.05
N LEU A 38 -4.26 5.43 -6.77
CA LEU A 38 -4.09 4.06 -6.29
C LEU A 38 -5.35 3.62 -5.52
N PRO A 39 -6.34 3.01 -6.20
CA PRO A 39 -7.54 2.50 -5.54
C PRO A 39 -7.19 1.48 -4.46
N GLY A 40 -7.94 1.52 -3.36
CA GLY A 40 -7.69 0.65 -2.20
C GLY A 40 -6.45 1.04 -1.38
N SER A 41 -5.72 2.10 -1.75
CA SER A 41 -4.64 2.62 -0.91
C SER A 41 -5.19 3.23 0.38
N ARG A 42 -4.39 3.20 1.45
CA ARG A 42 -4.72 3.79 2.75
C ARG A 42 -3.63 4.77 3.16
N VAL A 43 -4.03 5.90 3.72
CA VAL A 43 -3.09 6.92 4.24
C VAL A 43 -3.14 6.91 5.75
N GLU A 44 -1.99 6.72 6.38
CA GLU A 44 -1.84 6.75 7.84
C GLU A 44 -0.80 7.79 8.25
N HIS A 45 -1.08 8.53 9.32
CA HIS A 45 -0.12 9.44 9.91
C HIS A 45 0.72 8.69 10.95
N ILE A 46 2.04 8.64 10.75
CA ILE A 46 2.94 7.97 11.67
C ILE A 46 3.37 8.94 12.77
N LYS A 47 4.10 10.01 12.40
CA LYS A 47 4.69 10.97 13.35
C LYS A 47 5.31 12.17 12.64
N HIS A 48 5.30 13.35 13.28
CA HIS A 48 6.04 14.56 12.82
C HIS A 48 5.85 14.89 11.33
N GLY A 49 4.61 14.85 10.83
CA GLY A 49 4.34 15.13 9.42
C GLY A 49 4.77 14.01 8.47
N ILE A 50 5.16 12.84 8.97
CA ILE A 50 5.42 11.64 8.18
C ILE A 50 4.13 10.85 8.06
N TYR A 51 3.75 10.56 6.82
CA TYR A 51 2.59 9.76 6.45
C TYR A 51 3.05 8.55 5.66
N VAL A 52 2.32 7.46 5.76
CA VAL A 52 2.51 6.28 4.92
C VAL A 52 1.28 6.09 4.04
N LEU A 53 1.53 5.81 2.77
CA LEU A 53 0.54 5.32 1.83
C LEU A 53 0.77 3.81 1.69
N THR A 54 -0.19 3.01 2.13
CA THR A 54 -0.16 1.55 2.01
C THR A 54 -1.04 1.14 0.83
N VAL A 55 -0.56 0.23 0.00
CA VAL A 55 -1.31 -0.33 -1.14
C VAL A 55 -1.37 -1.85 -0.95
N GLU A 56 -2.58 -2.36 -0.72
CA GLU A 56 -2.83 -3.80 -0.62
C GLU A 56 -2.66 -4.46 -2.01
N PRO A 57 -2.09 -5.67 -2.09
CA PRO A 57 -2.03 -6.43 -3.33
C PRO A 57 -3.45 -6.76 -3.80
N GLY A 58 -3.85 -6.18 -4.93
CA GLY A 58 -5.22 -6.24 -5.47
C GLY A 58 -5.86 -4.86 -5.65
N GLY A 59 -5.52 -3.88 -4.81
CA GLY A 59 -5.95 -2.49 -4.98
C GLY A 59 -5.37 -1.85 -6.24
N ALA A 60 -4.10 -2.14 -6.53
CA ALA A 60 -3.44 -1.73 -7.78
C ALA A 60 -4.01 -2.42 -9.04
N ASN A 61 -4.62 -3.60 -8.90
CA ASN A 61 -5.24 -4.35 -10.01
C ASN A 61 -6.70 -3.99 -10.26
N SER A 62 -7.30 -3.12 -9.42
CA SER A 62 -8.66 -2.61 -9.63
C SER A 62 -8.72 -1.52 -10.72
N VAL A 63 -7.60 -1.26 -11.38
CA VAL A 63 -7.48 -0.45 -12.60
C VAL A 63 -7.14 -1.39 -13.77
N ALA A 64 -8.02 -2.35 -14.05
CA ALA A 64 -8.07 -2.98 -15.36
C ALA A 64 -9.22 -2.33 -16.14
N PRO A 65 -9.00 -1.95 -17.42
CA PRO A 65 -9.91 -1.10 -18.22
C PRO A 65 -11.27 -1.75 -18.51
#